data_AF-A0A4Z1IJG0-F1
#
_entry.id   AF-A0A4Z1IJG0-F1
#
_cell.length_a   1.000
_cell.length_b   1.000
_cell.length_c   1.000
_cell.angle_alpha   90.00
_cell.angle_beta   90.00
_cell.angle_gamma   90.00
#
_symmetry.space_group_name_H-M   'P 1'
#
loop_
_entity.id
_entity.type
_entity.pdbx_description
1 polymer ?
#
loop_
_entity_poly.entity_id
_entity_poly.type
_entity_poly.pdbx_seq_one_letter_code
_entity_poly.pdbx_strand_id
1 'polypeptide(L)'
;MTIHDILLDPNIYQNPHKFDPNRWLGGDPVPECYFVPFGKGTRMCQGMRFAYTELYVVLATLLRRYELQLHDTLRERDVESVRDCFIGEPYPDSLGVRVKILGKRL
;
A
#
# COMPACT_ATOMS: atom_id res chain seq x y z
N MET A 1 14.40 -10.42 10.98
CA MET A 1 14.01 -9.32 10.08
C MET A 1 12.51 -9.42 9.88
N THR A 2 11.76 -8.38 10.22
CA THR A 2 10.31 -8.34 10.03
C THR A 2 9.97 -8.15 8.55
N ILE A 3 8.71 -8.36 8.15
CA ILE A 3 8.25 -8.06 6.80
C ILE A 3 8.49 -6.57 6.49
N HIS A 4 8.20 -5.70 7.45
CA HIS A 4 8.44 -4.25 7.36
C HIS A 4 9.91 -3.93 7.05
N ASP A 5 10.85 -4.54 7.79
CA ASP A 5 12.29 -4.31 7.60
C ASP A 5 12.76 -4.71 6.20
N ILE A 6 12.29 -5.84 5.66
CA ILE A 6 12.64 -6.28 4.30
C ILE A 6 12.10 -5.29 3.27
N LEU A 7 10.82 -4.95 3.37
CA LEU A 7 10.12 -4.11 2.38
C LEU A 7 10.61 -2.66 2.39
N LEU A 8 11.29 -2.23 3.46
CA LEU A 8 11.87 -0.91 3.58
C LEU A 8 13.41 -0.89 3.61
N ASP A 9 14.06 -2.01 3.30
CA ASP A 9 15.53 -2.08 3.28
C ASP A 9 16.09 -1.27 2.09
N PRO A 10 16.90 -0.22 2.32
CA PRO A 10 17.49 0.59 1.26
C PRO A 10 18.51 -0.17 0.40
N ASN A 11 19.04 -1.32 0.87
CA ASN A 11 19.92 -2.18 0.10
C ASN A 11 19.15 -3.04 -0.92
N ILE A 12 17.84 -3.22 -0.72
CA ILE A 12 16.95 -3.97 -1.61
C ILE A 12 16.17 -3.01 -2.50
N TYR A 13 15.64 -1.95 -1.91
CA TYR A 13 14.74 -1.00 -2.56
C TYR A 13 15.34 0.40 -2.55
N GLN A 14 15.67 0.95 -3.73
CA GLN A 14 16.06 2.36 -3.84
C GLN A 14 14.92 3.27 -3.36
N ASN A 15 15.20 4.22 -2.45
CA ASN A 15 14.20 5.11 -1.85
C ASN A 15 12.97 4.34 -1.31
N PRO A 16 13.15 3.45 -0.31
CA PRO A 16 12.11 2.51 0.11
C PRO A 16 10.84 3.20 0.64
N HIS A 17 10.99 4.35 1.27
CA HIS A 17 9.88 5.14 1.83
C HIS A 17 9.10 5.94 0.78
N LYS A 18 9.55 5.98 -0.48
CA LYS A 18 8.87 6.68 -1.57
C LYS A 18 7.91 5.73 -2.28
N PHE A 19 6.64 6.13 -2.39
CA PHE A 19 5.69 5.47 -3.27
C PHE A 19 6.06 5.77 -4.73
N ASP A 20 6.67 4.78 -5.40
CA ASP A 20 7.11 4.87 -6.79
C ASP A 20 6.63 3.65 -7.59
N PRO A 21 5.52 3.77 -8.35
CA PRO A 21 5.01 2.68 -9.19
C PRO A 21 6.00 2.23 -10.26
N ASN A 22 6.92 3.10 -10.70
CA ASN A 22 7.89 2.77 -11.75
C ASN A 22 8.87 1.69 -11.29
N ARG A 23 9.01 1.46 -9.98
CA ARG A 23 9.78 0.33 -9.42
C ARG A 23 9.37 -1.02 -10.01
N TRP A 24 8.11 -1.13 -10.43
CA TRP A 24 7.53 -2.35 -10.99
C TRP A 24 7.28 -2.25 -12.50
N LEU A 25 7.56 -1.09 -13.12
CA LEU A 25 7.28 -0.81 -14.52
C LEU A 25 8.59 -0.48 -15.24
N GLY A 26 9.21 -1.48 -15.87
CA GLY A 26 10.38 -1.29 -16.75
C GLY A 26 11.67 -0.94 -16.01
N GLY A 27 12.40 -1.98 -15.58
CA GLY A 27 13.72 -1.90 -14.93
C GLY A 27 14.19 -3.29 -14.51
N ASP A 28 15.34 -3.39 -13.84
CA ASP A 28 15.77 -4.65 -13.21
C ASP A 28 14.82 -4.97 -12.05
N PRO A 29 14.08 -6.10 -12.11
CA PRO A 29 13.10 -6.42 -11.10
C PRO A 29 13.80 -6.70 -9.77
N VAL A 30 13.27 -6.13 -8.68
CA VAL A 30 13.65 -6.58 -7.34
C VAL A 30 13.40 -8.08 -7.27
N PRO A 31 14.39 -8.89 -6.82
CA PRO A 31 14.20 -10.32 -6.73
C PRO A 31 12.93 -10.66 -5.96
N GLU A 32 12.09 -11.53 -6.53
CA GLU A 32 10.80 -11.94 -5.95
C GLU A 32 10.95 -12.45 -4.51
N CYS A 33 12.14 -12.96 -4.16
CA CYS A 33 12.41 -13.41 -2.82
C CYS A 33 12.35 -12.34 -1.74
N TYR A 34 12.52 -11.06 -2.09
CA TYR A 34 12.46 -9.92 -1.17
C TYR A 34 11.10 -9.24 -1.13
N PHE A 35 10.25 -9.44 -2.14
CA PHE A 35 8.89 -8.90 -2.12
C PHE A 35 7.96 -9.83 -1.34
N VAL A 36 7.85 -9.61 -0.03
CA VAL A 36 7.15 -10.49 0.92
C VAL A 36 5.98 -9.85 1.69
N PRO A 37 5.09 -9.05 1.06
CA PRO A 37 4.00 -8.34 1.76
C PRO A 37 2.97 -9.26 2.44
N PHE A 38 2.91 -10.53 2.04
CA PHE A 38 2.02 -11.55 2.58
C PHE A 38 2.78 -12.64 3.36
N GLY A 39 4.04 -12.36 3.72
CA GLY A 39 4.99 -13.36 4.21
C GLY A 39 5.44 -14.32 3.11
N LYS A 40 6.27 -15.30 3.48
CA LYS A 40 6.82 -16.31 2.57
C LYS A 40 6.97 -17.66 3.29
N GLY A 41 6.94 -18.75 2.52
CA GLY A 41 7.08 -20.11 3.03
C GLY A 41 5.75 -20.76 3.42
N THR A 42 5.80 -21.82 4.21
CA THR A 42 4.63 -22.69 4.51
C THR A 42 3.52 -22.02 5.32
N ARG A 43 3.81 -20.85 5.93
CA ARG A 43 2.88 -20.05 6.72
C ARG A 43 2.52 -18.72 6.06
N MET A 44 2.80 -18.56 4.77
CA MET A 44 2.39 -17.37 4.03
C MET A 44 0.87 -17.19 4.06
N CYS A 45 0.40 -15.94 3.88
CA CYS A 45 -1.02 -15.63 3.93
C CYS A 45 -1.82 -16.47 2.92
N GLN A 46 -2.69 -17.33 3.42
CA GLN A 46 -3.57 -18.13 2.58
C GLN A 46 -4.55 -17.28 1.77
N GLY A 47 -4.85 -16.07 2.26
CA GLY A 47 -5.72 -15.10 1.61
C GLY A 47 -5.03 -14.25 0.52
N MET A 48 -3.74 -14.45 0.21
CA MET A 48 -2.99 -13.60 -0.73
C MET A 48 -3.73 -13.38 -2.07
N ARG A 49 -4.22 -14.47 -2.69
CA ARG A 49 -4.90 -14.39 -4.00
C ARG A 49 -6.24 -13.66 -3.91
N PHE A 50 -6.95 -13.86 -2.80
CA PHE A 50 -8.20 -13.17 -2.53
C PHE A 50 -7.96 -11.67 -2.31
N ALA A 51 -6.98 -11.31 -1.48
CA ALA A 51 -6.58 -9.93 -1.23
C ALA A 51 -6.20 -9.19 -2.53
N TYR A 52 -5.39 -9.82 -3.41
CA TYR A 52 -5.07 -9.21 -4.71
C TYR A 52 -6.31 -8.98 -5.57
N THR A 53 -7.25 -9.93 -5.57
CA THR A 53 -8.49 -9.81 -6.33
C THR A 53 -9.31 -8.61 -5.83
N GLU A 54 -9.48 -8.49 -4.51
CA GLU A 54 -10.17 -7.36 -3.90
C GLU A 54 -9.47 -6.02 -4.22
N LEU A 55 -8.14 -5.96 -4.07
CA LEU A 55 -7.35 -4.77 -4.37
C LEU A 55 -7.56 -4.32 -5.83
N TYR A 56 -7.48 -5.25 -6.79
CA TYR A 56 -7.69 -4.91 -8.20
C TYR A 56 -9.11 -4.46 -8.49
N VAL A 57 -10.12 -5.16 -7.97
CA VAL A 57 -11.54 -4.82 -8.21
C VAL A 57 -11.87 -3.47 -7.59
N VAL A 58 -11.46 -3.22 -6.34
CA VAL A 58 -11.74 -1.97 -5.63
C VAL A 58 -11.04 -0.80 -6.31
N LEU A 59 -9.74 -0.90 -6.58
CA LEU A 59 -8.98 0.18 -7.23
C LEU A 59 -9.52 0.48 -8.63
N ALA A 60 -9.77 -0.55 -9.45
CA ALA A 60 -10.34 -0.35 -10.78
C ALA A 60 -11.73 0.28 -10.71
N THR A 61 -12.57 -0.12 -9.75
CA THR A 61 -13.92 0.43 -9.58
C THR A 61 -13.85 1.89 -9.15
N LEU A 62 -13.04 2.22 -8.15
CA LEU A 62 -12.91 3.58 -7.63
C LEU A 62 -12.40 4.53 -8.71
N LEU A 63 -11.30 4.18 -9.37
CA LEU A 63 -10.63 5.05 -10.35
C LEU A 63 -11.42 5.21 -11.65
N ARG A 64 -12.18 4.19 -12.06
CA ARG A 64 -13.01 4.26 -13.28
C ARG A 64 -14.32 4.97 -13.08
N ARG A 65 -14.96 4.83 -11.90
CA ARG A 65 -16.34 5.30 -11.70
C ARG A 65 -16.45 6.64 -10.99
N TYR A 66 -15.40 7.08 -10.30
CA TYR A 66 -15.48 8.28 -9.48
C TYR A 66 -14.33 9.24 -9.76
N GLU A 67 -14.65 10.52 -9.69
CA GLU A 67 -13.65 11.58 -9.55
C GLU A 67 -13.52 11.91 -8.06
N LEU A 68 -12.30 11.79 -7.53
CA LEU A 68 -12.03 11.88 -6.10
C LEU A 68 -11.08 13.04 -5.82
N GLN A 69 -11.37 13.81 -4.78
CA GLN A 69 -10.49 14.84 -4.24
C GLN A 69 -10.21 14.54 -2.77
N LEU A 70 -8.97 14.67 -2.33
CA LEU A 70 -8.63 14.55 -0.91
C LEU A 70 -9.42 15.55 -0.07
N HIS A 71 -9.89 15.10 1.10
CA HIS A 71 -10.65 15.92 2.02
C HIS A 71 -10.11 15.76 3.42
N ASP A 72 -9.52 16.83 3.97
CA ASP A 72 -8.96 16.85 5.33
C ASP A 72 -8.18 15.56 5.63
N THR A 73 -7.22 15.29 4.75
CA THR A 73 -6.29 14.17 4.83
C THR A 73 -4.89 14.75 4.74
N LEU A 74 -4.08 14.51 5.76
CA LEU A 74 -2.67 14.89 5.82
C LEU A 74 -1.85 13.60 5.78
N ARG A 75 -0.74 13.61 5.04
CA ARG A 75 0.08 12.40 4.85
C ARG A 75 0.66 11.93 6.18
N GLU A 76 1.20 12.86 6.95
CA GLU A 76 1.87 12.60 8.23
C GLU A 76 0.89 12.04 9.26
N ARG A 77 -0.35 12.56 9.29
CA ARG A 77 -1.39 12.15 10.23
C ARG A 77 -2.09 10.87 9.81
N ASP A 78 -2.52 10.79 8.55
CA ASP A 78 -3.54 9.83 8.09
C ASP A 78 -2.99 8.69 7.21
N VAL A 79 -1.71 8.74 6.82
CA VAL A 79 -1.12 7.75 5.90
C VAL A 79 0.16 7.13 6.47
N GLU A 80 1.04 7.92 7.07
CA GLU A 80 2.28 7.39 7.63
C GLU A 80 2.02 6.52 8.85
N SER A 81 2.58 5.31 8.83
CA SER A 81 2.56 4.41 9.98
C SER A 81 3.48 4.97 11.07
N VAL A 82 2.91 5.32 12.23
CA VAL A 82 3.67 5.79 13.39
C VAL A 82 3.79 4.75 14.49
N ARG A 83 2.98 3.68 14.42
CA ARG A 83 3.02 2.54 15.33
C ARG A 83 2.79 1.27 14.52
N ASP A 84 3.40 0.18 14.97
CA ASP A 84 3.14 -1.15 14.43
C ASP A 84 2.73 -2.04 15.60
N CYS A 85 1.45 -2.39 15.65
CA CYS A 85 0.87 -3.27 16.65
C CYS A 85 0.26 -4.51 15.99
N PHE A 86 1.02 -5.12 15.06
CA PHE A 86 0.66 -6.20 14.11
C PHE A 86 0.33 -5.69 12.71
N ILE A 87 -0.23 -4.49 12.63
CA ILE A 87 -0.42 -3.71 11.40
C ILE A 87 0.11 -2.30 11.64
N GLY A 88 0.60 -1.65 10.57
CA GLY A 88 0.99 -0.24 10.62
C GLY A 88 -0.22 0.64 10.85
N GLU A 89 -0.20 1.43 11.92
CA GLU A 89 -1.26 2.33 12.33
C GLU A 89 -0.82 3.80 12.17
N PRO A 90 -1.72 4.66 11.65
CA PRO A 90 -1.50 6.11 11.59
C PRO A 90 -1.58 6.75 12.98
N TYR A 91 -1.56 8.08 13.06
CA TYR A 91 -1.75 8.76 14.33
C TYR A 91 -3.15 8.46 14.92
N PRO A 92 -3.31 8.34 16.26
CA PRO A 92 -4.60 7.97 16.87
C PRO A 92 -5.75 8.94 16.63
N ASP A 93 -5.45 10.21 16.34
CA ASP A 93 -6.43 11.24 16.00
C ASP A 93 -6.79 11.23 14.51
N SER A 94 -6.17 10.35 13.71
CA SER A 94 -6.52 10.15 12.32
C SER A 94 -7.95 9.64 12.18
N LEU A 95 -8.69 10.25 11.25
CA LEU A 95 -10.00 9.77 10.81
C LEU A 95 -9.88 8.87 9.56
N GLY A 96 -8.65 8.45 9.23
CA GLY A 96 -8.30 7.74 8.01
C GLY A 96 -8.22 8.64 6.77
N VAL A 97 -7.90 8.02 5.64
CA VAL A 97 -7.88 8.69 4.33
C VAL A 97 -9.31 9.03 3.92
N ARG A 98 -9.60 10.32 3.78
CA ARG A 98 -10.92 10.83 3.43
C ARG A 98 -10.89 11.54 2.09
N VAL A 99 -11.95 11.34 1.32
CA VAL A 99 -12.09 11.90 -0.02
C VAL A 99 -13.50 12.44 -0.23
N LYS A 100 -13.61 13.51 -1.01
CA LYS A 100 -14.86 13.99 -1.60
C LYS A 100 -15.02 13.34 -2.97
N ILE A 101 -16.25 12.89 -3.26
CA ILE A 101 -16.65 12.47 -4.61
C ILE A 101 -17.11 13.72 -5.34
N LEU A 102 -16.36 14.15 -6.35
CA LEU A 102 -16.70 15.32 -7.17
C LEU A 102 -17.74 14.98 -8.23
N GLY A 103 -17.73 13.75 -8.73
CA GLY A 103 -18.65 13.28 -9.76
C GLY A 103 -18.49 11.79 -10.05
N LYS A 104 -19.40 11.26 -10.87
CA LYS A 104 -19.32 9.91 -11.42
C LYS A 104 -18.75 9.97 -12.84
N ARG A 105 -17.75 9.15 -13.11
CA ARG A 105 -17.22 8.88 -14.46
C ARG A 105 -17.98 7.68 -15.02
N LEU A 106 -18.60 7.86 -16.18
CA LEU A 106 -19.38 6.81 -16.87
C LEU A 106 -18.44 5.87 -17.64
#